data_AF-A0A366H342-F1
#
_entry.id   AF-A0A366H342-F1
#
_cell.length_a   1.000
_cell.length_b   1.000
_cell.length_c   1.000
_cell.angle_alpha   90.00
_cell.angle_beta   90.00
_cell.angle_gamma   90.00
#
_symmetry.space_group_name_H-M   'P 1'
#
loop_
_entity.id
_entity.type
_entity.pdbx_description
1 polymer ?
#
loop_
_entity_poly.entity_id
_entity_poly.type
_entity_poly.pdbx_seq_one_letter_code
_entity_poly.pdbx_strand_id
1 'polypeptide(L)' 'MNTSVILERQGASSVSLHPAKWTMKACSKCGGSGKVDCLHCYGSGNGYDKNGKCNYCHGSGRQTCYECDGSGRE' A
#
# COMPACT_ATOMS: atom_id res chain seq x y z
N MET A 1 41.73 -16.38 33.95
CA MET A 1 41.86 -16.24 32.48
C MET A 1 40.64 -16.90 31.81
N ASN A 2 40.01 -16.19 30.87
CA ASN A 2 38.99 -16.61 29.88
C ASN A 2 37.78 -17.45 30.36
N THR A 3 36.62 -16.87 30.71
CA THR A 3 35.45 -16.50 29.85
C THR A 3 35.06 -17.52 28.79
N SER A 4 33.83 -18.07 28.88
CA SER A 4 32.92 -18.29 27.74
C SER A 4 31.53 -18.65 28.25
N VAL A 5 30.64 -17.67 28.25
CA VAL A 5 29.20 -17.82 28.44
C VAL A 5 28.62 -18.34 27.12
N ILE A 6 28.01 -19.53 27.14
CA ILE A 6 27.30 -20.08 25.97
C ILE A 6 25.93 -19.41 25.93
N LEU A 7 25.80 -18.35 25.13
CA LEU A 7 24.51 -17.71 24.86
C LEU A 7 23.84 -18.47 23.70
N GLU A 8 22.80 -19.23 24.04
CA GLU A 8 21.98 -19.97 23.09
C GLU A 8 21.32 -19.01 22.09
N ARG A 9 21.48 -19.32 20.79
CA ARG A 9 21.12 -18.48 19.65
C ARG A 9 19.60 -18.31 19.57
N GLN A 10 19.09 -17.19 20.05
CA GLN A 10 17.75 -16.72 19.66
C GLN A 10 17.78 -16.44 18.16
N GLY A 11 16.83 -17.04 17.44
CA GLY A 11 16.70 -16.95 15.99
C GLY A 11 16.80 -15.51 15.51
N ALA A 12 17.69 -15.28 14.55
CA ALA A 12 17.91 -14.00 13.92
C ALA A 12 16.70 -13.62 13.07
N SER A 13 15.66 -13.06 13.68
CA SER A 13 14.86 -12.05 12.98
C SER A 13 15.78 -10.85 12.82
N SER A 14 16.29 -10.67 11.61
CA SER A 14 17.14 -9.55 11.21
C SER A 14 16.38 -8.22 11.34
N VAL A 15 16.23 -7.72 12.56
CA VAL A 15 15.83 -6.34 12.82
C VAL A 15 17.09 -5.50 12.68
N SER A 16 17.40 -5.13 11.44
CA SER A 16 18.43 -4.15 11.18
C SER A 16 17.92 -2.78 11.61
N LEU A 17 18.31 -2.38 12.82
CA LEU A 17 18.23 -1.00 13.31
C LEU A 17 19.07 -0.10 12.40
N HIS A 18 18.39 0.56 11.46
CA HIS A 18 18.98 1.61 10.64
C HIS A 18 18.55 2.96 11.23
N PRO A 19 19.47 3.92 11.42
CA PRO A 19 19.11 5.26 11.90
C PRO A 19 18.18 5.93 10.88
N ALA A 20 16.99 6.33 11.34
CA ALA A 20 15.94 7.00 10.57
C ALA A 20 15.48 6.30 9.27
N LYS A 21 15.11 5.01 9.33
CA LYS A 21 14.17 4.47 8.35
C LYS A 21 12.78 5.00 8.65
N TRP A 22 12.37 6.08 8.00
CA TRP A 22 10.96 6.28 7.71
C TRP A 22 10.49 5.08 6.92
N THR A 23 9.98 4.06 7.63
CA THR A 23 9.16 3.02 7.03
C THR A 23 7.90 3.74 6.61
N MET A 24 7.94 4.34 5.42
CA MET A 24 6.77 4.76 4.68
C MET A 24 5.95 3.49 4.50
N LYS A 25 4.96 3.31 5.38
CA LYS A 25 4.19 2.07 5.40
C LYS A 25 3.34 2.06 4.15
N ALA A 26 3.17 0.90 3.53
CA ALA A 26 2.26 0.80 2.39
C ALA A 26 0.87 1.24 2.84
N CYS A 27 0.26 2.17 2.10
CA CYS A 27 -1.06 2.68 2.46
C CYS A 27 -2.05 1.52 2.49
N SER A 28 -2.63 1.31 3.67
CA SER A 28 -3.50 0.18 3.99
C SER A 28 -4.76 0.17 3.11
N LYS A 29 -5.28 1.36 2.77
CA LYS A 29 -6.46 1.52 1.92
C LYS A 29 -6.28 1.03 0.49
N CYS A 30 -5.10 1.25 -0.09
CA CYS A 30 -4.80 0.89 -1.48
C CYS A 30 -3.81 -0.26 -1.63
N GLY A 31 -3.40 -0.88 -0.52
CA GLY A 31 -2.39 -1.94 -0.50
C GLY A 31 -1.05 -1.50 -1.09
N GLY A 32 -0.72 -0.21 -1.03
CA GLY A 32 0.50 0.34 -1.63
C GLY A 32 0.42 0.72 -3.12
N SER A 33 -0.72 0.53 -3.78
CA SER A 33 -0.84 0.81 -5.22
C SER A 33 -1.06 2.29 -5.58
N GLY A 34 -1.45 3.12 -4.60
CA GLY A 34 -1.87 4.51 -4.82
C GLY A 34 -3.23 4.64 -5.51
N LYS A 35 -3.94 3.54 -5.81
CA LYS A 35 -5.25 3.58 -6.46
C LYS A 35 -6.24 2.67 -5.73
N VAL A 36 -7.50 3.06 -5.77
CA VAL A 36 -8.63 2.28 -5.26
C VAL A 36 -9.67 2.12 -6.35
N ASP A 37 -10.54 1.14 -6.21
CA ASP A 37 -11.66 0.98 -7.15
C ASP A 37 -12.58 2.20 -7.08
N CYS A 38 -13.06 2.61 -8.25
CA CYS A 38 -13.98 3.72 -8.36
C CYS A 38 -15.31 3.34 -7.71
N LEU A 39 -15.73 4.13 -6.72
CA LEU A 39 -16.95 3.86 -5.94
C LEU A 39 -18.22 3.92 -6.77
N HIS A 40 -18.22 4.67 -7.87
CA HIS A 40 -19.40 4.85 -8.72
C HIS A 40 -19.65 3.68 -9.69
N CYS A 41 -18.61 2.90 -10.00
CA CYS A 41 -18.74 1.75 -10.91
C CYS A 41 -18.19 0.46 -10.30
N TYR A 42 -17.84 0.48 -9.02
CA TYR A 42 -17.30 -0.65 -8.25
C TYR A 42 -16.17 -1.38 -8.99
N GLY A 43 -15.23 -0.64 -9.57
CA GLY A 43 -14.10 -1.24 -10.29
C GLY A 43 -14.36 -1.61 -11.76
N SER A 44 -15.62 -1.64 -12.21
CA SER A 44 -15.96 -2.10 -13.56
C SER A 44 -15.53 -1.12 -14.67
N GLY A 45 -15.42 0.16 -14.35
CA GLY A 45 -15.23 1.22 -15.34
C GLY A 45 -16.49 1.52 -16.17
N ASN A 46 -17.57 0.77 -16.00
CA ASN A 46 -18.79 0.95 -16.76
C ASN A 46 -19.71 1.97 -16.10
N GLY A 47 -20.40 2.76 -16.92
CA GLY A 47 -21.38 3.75 -16.48
C GLY A 47 -22.62 3.75 -17.35
N TYR A 48 -23.60 4.55 -16.95
CA TYR A 48 -24.86 4.72 -17.68
C TYR A 48 -24.79 5.84 -18.74
N ASP A 49 -23.58 6.32 -19.05
CA ASP A 49 -23.37 7.33 -20.07
C ASP A 49 -23.54 6.72 -21.49
N LYS A 50 -23.74 7.58 -22.49
CA LYS A 50 -23.90 7.17 -23.90
C LYS A 50 -22.74 6.35 -24.46
N ASN A 51 -21.54 6.49 -23.88
CA ASN A 51 -20.34 5.74 -24.23
C ASN A 51 -20.12 4.48 -23.36
N GLY A 52 -21.02 4.19 -22.41
CA GLY A 52 -20.94 3.05 -21.49
C GLY A 52 -19.84 3.14 -20.43
N LYS A 53 -19.18 4.29 -20.30
CA LYS A 53 -18.07 4.53 -19.38
C LYS A 53 -18.55 5.23 -18.11
N CYS A 54 -17.92 4.90 -17.00
CA CYS A 54 -18.16 5.62 -15.75
C CYS A 54 -17.57 7.04 -15.86
N ASN A 55 -18.41 8.06 -15.70
CA ASN A 55 -17.99 9.48 -15.76
C ASN A 55 -16.96 9.85 -14.69
N TYR A 56 -16.93 9.14 -13.56
CA TYR A 56 -16.07 9.47 -12.41
C TYR A 56 -14.65 8.92 -12.53
N CYS A 57 -14.46 7.85 -13.28
CA CYS A 57 -13.14 7.26 -13.53
C CYS A 57 -12.81 7.21 -15.04
N HIS A 58 -13.63 7.83 -15.87
CA HIS A 58 -13.53 7.87 -17.33
C HIS A 58 -13.32 6.51 -17.99
N GLY A 59 -13.92 5.45 -17.44
CA GLY A 59 -13.79 4.09 -17.96
C GLY A 59 -12.65 3.27 -17.36
N SER A 60 -11.81 3.84 -16.49
CA SER A 60 -10.64 3.12 -15.94
C SER A 60 -10.97 2.13 -14.83
N GLY A 61 -12.14 2.27 -14.21
CA GLY A 61 -12.54 1.48 -13.03
C GLY A 61 -11.82 1.88 -11.75
N ARG A 62 -10.79 2.74 -11.79
CA ARG A 62 -9.97 3.09 -10.62
C ARG A 62 -9.88 4.59 -10.41
N GLN A 63 -9.67 4.99 -9.17
CA GLN A 63 -9.45 6.37 -8.76
C GLN A 63 -8.24 6.47 -7.84
N THR A 64 -7.67 7.67 -7.75
CA THR A 64 -6.56 7.95 -6.84
C THR A 64 -6.99 7.64 -5.41
N CYS A 65 -6.13 6.94 -4.67
CA CYS A 65 -6.37 6.70 -3.25
C CYS A 65 -6.32 8.03 -2.50
N TYR A 66 -7.43 8.41 -1.88
CA TYR A 66 -7.57 9.67 -1.13
C TYR A 66 -6.78 9.68 0.18
N GLU A 67 -6.45 8.50 0.72
CA GLU A 67 -5.77 8.38 2.01
C GLU A 67 -4.27 8.66 1.90
N CYS A 68 -3.69 8.40 0.73
CA CYS A 68 -2.27 8.60 0.47
C CYS A 68 -2.00 9.53 -0.72
N ASP A 69 -3.02 10.24 -1.20
CA ASP A 69 -2.95 11.12 -2.39
C ASP A 69 -2.25 10.47 -3.60
N GLY A 70 -2.48 9.17 -3.79
CA GLY A 70 -1.86 8.40 -4.88
C GLY A 70 -0.40 7.97 -4.67
N SER A 71 0.23 8.31 -3.55
CA SER A 71 1.62 7.94 -3.26
C SER A 71 1.81 6.45 -2.92
N GLY A 72 0.75 5.76 -2.51
CA GLY A 72 0.79 4.37 -2.06
C GLY A 72 1.42 4.20 -0.67
N ARG A 73 1.61 5.29 0.08
CA ARG A 73 2.35 5.25 1.36
C ARG A 73 1.74 6.19 2.41
N GLU A 74 1.85 5.78 3.66
CA GLU A 74 1.39 6.47 4.88
C GLU A 74 2.54 6.67 5.88
#